data_AF-A0A238FGJ5-F1
#
_entry.id   AF-A0A238FGJ5-F1
#
_cell.length_a   1.000
_cell.length_b   1.000
_cell.length_c   1.000
_cell.angle_alpha   90.00
_cell.angle_beta   90.00
_cell.angle_gamma   90.00
#
_symmetry.space_group_name_H-M   'P 1'
#
loop_
_entity.id
_entity.type
_entity.pdbx_description
1 polymer ?
#
loop_
_entity_poly.entity_id
_entity_poly.type
_entity_poly.pdbx_seq_one_letter_code
_entity_poly.pdbx_strand_id
1 'polypeptide(L)'
;MSAPVSGIPSNYADIIASREEKIRQSWINVMEARLVREELQKCWRTEGVNHYEQCYDLTQKYLTLLRTNKVGFGGSSLCNTSAGRTARFVWPG
;
A
#
# COMPACT_ATOMS: atom_id res chain seq x y z
N MET A 1 26.88 3.44 13.06
CA MET A 1 26.19 4.27 14.08
C MET A 1 25.27 3.36 14.85
N SER A 2 25.75 2.79 15.95
CA SER A 2 25.00 1.92 16.86
C SER A 2 24.12 2.80 17.73
N ALA A 3 22.81 2.57 17.73
CA ALA A 3 21.87 3.29 18.58
C ALA A 3 22.06 2.89 20.06
N PRO A 4 21.91 3.82 21.02
CA PRO A 4 22.13 3.54 22.44
C PRO A 4 21.04 2.61 23.01
N VAL A 5 21.49 1.55 23.69
CA VAL A 5 20.67 0.57 24.40
C VAL A 5 20.27 1.14 25.77
N SER A 6 19.37 2.13 25.80
CA SER A 6 18.87 2.69 27.07
C SER A 6 17.34 2.72 27.18
N GLY A 7 16.62 1.93 26.37
CA GLY A 7 15.16 1.89 26.40
C GLY A 7 14.55 0.64 25.77
N ILE A 8 15.14 -0.54 25.98
CA ILE A 8 14.59 -1.80 25.48
C ILE A 8 13.53 -2.30 26.49
N PRO A 9 12.23 -2.39 26.14
CA PRO A 9 11.24 -3.01 27.02
C PRO A 9 11.63 -4.48 27.22
N SER A 10 11.42 -5.01 28.43
CA SER A 10 11.77 -6.40 28.80
C SER A 10 11.22 -7.46 27.84
N ASN A 11 10.20 -7.11 27.06
CA ASN A 11 9.59 -7.96 26.04
C ASN A 11 9.86 -7.47 24.61
N TYR A 12 11.14 -7.39 24.24
CA TYR A 12 11.58 -6.96 22.91
C TYR A 12 11.44 -8.05 21.84
N ALA A 13 11.62 -9.32 22.23
CA ALA A 13 11.51 -10.46 21.32
C ALA A 13 10.10 -10.59 20.73
N ASP A 14 9.05 -10.45 21.54
CA ASP A 14 7.67 -10.57 21.07
C ASP A 14 7.27 -9.41 20.16
N ILE A 15 7.83 -8.21 20.39
CA ILE A 15 7.59 -7.03 19.54
C ILE A 15 8.20 -7.24 18.14
N ILE A 16 9.40 -7.81 18.06
CA ILE A 16 10.01 -8.15 16.77
C ILE A 16 9.18 -9.23 16.06
N ALA A 17 8.87 -10.32 16.75
CA ALA A 17 8.07 -11.40 16.17
C ALA A 17 6.72 -10.90 15.65
N SER A 18 6.02 -10.06 16.43
CA SER A 18 4.74 -9.44 16.04
C SER A 18 4.88 -8.51 14.83
N ARG A 19 6.01 -7.82 14.69
CA ARG A 19 6.28 -6.94 13.55
C ARG A 19 6.56 -7.75 12.28
N GLU A 20 7.37 -8.79 12.38
CA GLU A 20 7.69 -9.68 11.26
C GLU A 20 6.43 -10.39 10.74
N GLU A 21 5.55 -10.84 11.64
CA GLU A 21 4.26 -11.43 11.25
C GLU A 21 3.38 -10.45 10.49
N LYS A 22 3.24 -9.20 10.96
CA LYS A 22 2.50 -8.16 10.25
C LYS A 22 3.08 -7.89 8.85
N ILE A 23 4.41 -7.85 8.74
CA ILE A 23 5.09 -7.65 7.46
C ILE A 23 4.78 -8.83 6.53
N ARG A 24 4.91 -10.07 7.01
CA ARG A 24 4.59 -11.28 6.24
C ARG A 24 3.17 -11.26 5.70
N GLN A 25 2.19 -10.95 6.55
CA GLN A 25 0.79 -10.85 6.14
C GLN A 25 0.55 -9.72 5.12
N SER A 26 1.22 -8.58 5.29
CA SER A 26 1.14 -7.48 4.33
C SER A 26 1.67 -7.88 2.95
N TRP A 27 2.73 -8.70 2.89
CA TRP A 27 3.25 -9.23 1.63
C TRP A 27 2.30 -10.25 0.99
N ILE A 28 1.66 -11.11 1.79
CA ILE A 28 0.64 -12.05 1.28
C ILE A 28 -0.50 -11.27 0.60
N ASN A 29 -1.00 -10.21 1.23
CA ASN A 29 -2.04 -9.35 0.69
C ASN A 29 -1.63 -8.64 -0.62
N VAL A 30 -0.35 -8.26 -0.74
CA VAL A 30 0.20 -7.70 -1.99
C VAL A 30 0.27 -8.76 -3.09
N MET A 31 0.68 -9.99 -2.75
CA MET A 31 0.78 -11.09 -3.71
C MET A 31 -0.60 -11.54 -4.20
N GLU A 32 -1.62 -11.52 -3.33
CA GLU A 32 -3.02 -11.77 -3.72
C GLU A 32 -3.50 -10.73 -4.75
N ALA A 33 -3.24 -9.44 -4.51
CA ALA A 33 -3.62 -8.39 -5.45
C ALA A 33 -2.89 -8.51 -6.80
N ARG A 34 -1.65 -9.02 -6.82
CA ARG A 34 -0.91 -9.30 -8.06
C ARG A 34 -1.57 -10.43 -8.85
N LEU A 35 -2.00 -11.51 -8.20
CA LEU A 35 -2.66 -12.64 -8.85
C LEU A 35 -3.97 -12.19 -9.54
N VAL A 36 -4.80 -11.42 -8.86
CA VAL A 36 -6.05 -10.90 -9.42
C VAL A 36 -5.78 -9.97 -10.62
N ARG A 37 -4.71 -9.16 -10.55
CA ARG A 37 -4.29 -8.31 -11.66
C ARG A 37 -3.91 -9.11 -12.91
N GLU A 38 -3.15 -10.20 -12.74
CA GLU A 38 -2.76 -11.06 -13.87
C GLU A 38 -3.97 -11.73 -14.51
N GLU A 39 -4.92 -12.20 -13.70
CA GLU A 39 -6.15 -12.81 -14.21
C GLU A 39 -7.03 -11.79 -14.94
N LEU A 40 -7.15 -10.57 -14.41
CA LEU A 40 -7.83 -9.47 -15.09
C LEU A 40 -7.18 -9.18 -16.45
N GLN A 41 -5.84 -9.16 -16.52
CA GLN A 41 -5.13 -8.97 -17.79
C GLN A 41 -5.38 -10.09 -18.80
N LYS A 42 -5.59 -11.33 -18.36
CA LYS A 42 -5.96 -12.43 -19.27
C LYS A 42 -7.38 -12.24 -19.78
N CYS A 43 -8.33 -11.93 -18.91
CA CYS A 43 -9.73 -11.67 -19.26
C CYS A 43 -9.84 -10.59 -20.34
N TRP A 44 -9.08 -9.50 -20.19
CA TRP A 44 -9.02 -8.42 -21.19
C TRP A 44 -8.45 -8.86 -22.54
N ARG A 45 -7.55 -9.85 -22.57
CA ARG A 45 -6.98 -10.39 -23.82
C ARG A 45 -7.92 -11.40 -24.49
N THR A 46 -8.72 -12.14 -23.73
CA THR A 46 -9.57 -13.22 -24.26
C THR A 46 -10.91 -12.74 -24.78
N GLU A 47 -11.53 -11.74 -24.14
CA GLU A 47 -12.93 -11.36 -24.41
C GLU A 47 -13.08 -10.25 -25.45
N GLY A 48 -11.96 -9.63 -25.86
CA GLY A 48 -11.97 -8.59 -26.88
C GLY A 48 -12.85 -7.41 -26.49
N VAL A 49 -13.91 -7.15 -27.26
CA VAL A 49 -14.81 -6.01 -27.02
C VAL A 49 -15.77 -6.25 -25.83
N ASN A 50 -15.98 -7.50 -25.41
CA ASN A 50 -16.95 -7.86 -24.36
C ASN A 50 -16.41 -7.83 -22.91
N HIS A 51 -15.16 -7.39 -22.72
CA HIS A 51 -14.51 -7.38 -21.40
C HIS A 51 -15.23 -6.51 -20.35
N TYR A 52 -16.12 -5.60 -20.76
CA TYR A 52 -16.86 -4.72 -19.86
C TYR A 52 -17.86 -5.48 -18.98
N GLU A 53 -18.53 -6.50 -19.51
CA GLU A 53 -19.52 -7.26 -18.77
C GLU A 53 -18.90 -8.47 -18.07
N GLN A 54 -18.07 -9.26 -18.76
CA GLN A 54 -17.57 -10.49 -18.15
C GLN A 54 -16.35 -10.29 -17.22
N CYS A 55 -15.54 -9.23 -17.39
CA CYS A 55 -14.44 -8.91 -16.45
C CYS A 55 -14.86 -7.96 -15.30
N TYR A 56 -16.13 -7.57 -15.18
CA TYR A 56 -16.60 -6.62 -14.16
C TYR A 56 -16.31 -7.10 -12.73
N ASP A 57 -16.64 -8.36 -12.44
CA ASP A 57 -16.46 -8.96 -11.12
C ASP A 57 -14.98 -9.01 -10.68
N LEU A 58 -14.09 -9.33 -11.62
CA LEU A 58 -12.64 -9.32 -11.38
C LEU A 58 -12.13 -7.92 -11.08
N THR A 59 -12.66 -6.93 -11.79
CA THR A 59 -12.32 -5.51 -11.59
C THR A 59 -12.77 -5.04 -10.21
N GLN A 60 -13.98 -5.39 -9.79
CA GLN A 60 -14.52 -4.99 -8.48
C GLN A 60 -13.72 -5.63 -7.32
N LYS A 61 -13.35 -6.90 -7.45
CA LYS A 61 -12.46 -7.58 -6.49
C LYS A 61 -11.10 -6.89 -6.42
N TYR A 62 -10.50 -6.58 -7.57
CA TYR A 62 -9.22 -5.89 -7.64
C TYR A 62 -9.25 -4.50 -6.96
N LEU A 63 -10.30 -3.71 -7.22
CA LEU A 63 -10.48 -2.39 -6.60
C LEU A 63 -10.65 -2.48 -5.08
N THR A 64 -11.34 -3.52 -4.59
CA THR A 64 -11.49 -3.77 -3.17
C THR A 64 -10.15 -4.08 -2.52
N LEU A 65 -9.37 -4.98 -3.12
CA LEU A 65 -8.03 -5.35 -2.65
C LEU A 65 -7.06 -4.17 -2.65
N LEU A 66 -7.12 -3.28 -3.66
CA LEU A 66 -6.28 -2.08 -3.69
C LEU A 66 -6.57 -1.09 -2.55
N ARG A 67 -7.82 -1.04 -2.09
CA ARG A 67 -8.22 -0.16 -0.98
C ARG A 67 -7.74 -0.70 0.36
N THR A 68 -7.80 -2.02 0.55
CA THR A 68 -7.44 -2.68 1.82
C THR A 68 -5.94 -2.95 1.95
N ASN A 69 -5.26 -3.28 0.86
CA ASN A 69 -3.91 -3.84 0.88
C ASN A 69 -2.81 -2.77 0.68
N LYS A 70 -3.07 -1.53 1.07
CA LYS A 70 -2.03 -0.49 1.08
C LYS A 70 -0.97 -0.84 2.12
N VAL A 71 0.20 -1.28 1.64
CA VAL A 71 1.41 -1.36 2.46
C VAL A 71 1.81 0.03 2.91
N GLY A 72 1.40 0.41 4.12
CA GLY A 72 1.88 1.62 4.76
C GLY A 72 3.37 1.46 5.07
N PHE A 73 4.23 2.01 4.21
CA PHE A 73 5.59 2.31 4.62
C PHE A 73 5.48 3.29 5.80
N GLY A 74 5.97 2.88 6.97
CA GLY A 74 5.82 3.60 8.22
C GLY A 74 6.11 5.09 8.08
N GLY A 75 5.04 5.89 8.11
CA GLY A 75 5.06 7.34 7.99
C GLY A 75 3.72 7.93 8.44
N SER A 76 3.08 7.31 9.43
CA SER A 76 1.85 7.82 10.06
C SER A 76 2.20 8.79 11.18
N SER A 77 2.82 9.92 10.82
CA SER A 77 2.73 11.22 11.50
C SER A 77 3.58 12.21 10.71
N LEU A 78 3.02 13.37 10.36
CA LEU A 78 3.64 14.46 9.60
C LEU A 78 3.43 14.41 8.08
N CYS A 79 2.17 14.39 7.66
CA CYS A 79 1.77 15.33 6.62
C CYS A 79 0.37 15.83 6.96
N ASN A 80 0.30 16.68 7.98
CA ASN A 80 -0.88 17.50 8.19
C ASN A 80 -0.78 18.63 7.15
N THR A 81 -1.49 18.49 6.04
CA THR A 81 -1.57 19.51 4.99
C THR A 81 -2.44 20.68 5.48
N SER A 82 -1.93 21.43 6.46
CA SER A 82 -2.44 22.74 6.88
C SER A 82 -1.30 23.74 6.91
N ALA A 83 -0.63 23.87 5.77
CA ALA A 83 0.19 25.02 5.48
C ALA A 83 -0.14 25.50 4.07
N GLY A 84 -1.26 26.20 3.96
CA GLY A 84 -1.45 27.17 2.88
C GLY A 84 -0.36 28.22 3.00
N ARG A 85 0.79 27.95 2.39
CA ARG A 85 1.85 28.93 2.20
C ARG A 85 1.70 29.40 0.77
N THR A 86 1.00 30.53 0.63
CA THR A 86 0.98 31.31 -0.60
C THR A 86 2.43 31.64 -0.96
N ALA A 87 3.05 30.84 -1.82
CA ALA A 87 4.28 31.20 -2.47
C ALA A 87 3.94 32.36 -3.40
N ARG A 88 4.11 33.58 -2.90
CA ARG A 88 4.11 34.80 -3.69
C ARG A 88 5.26 34.65 -4.69
N PHE A 89 4.94 34.19 -5.89
CA PHE A 89 5.82 34.25 -7.05
C PHE A 89 6.14 35.73 -7.30
N VAL A 90 7.32 36.17 -6.87
CA VAL A 90 7.94 37.39 -7.38
C VAL A 90 8.83 36.95 -8.53
N TRP A 91 8.35 37.16 -9.76
CA TRP A 91 9.19 37.16 -10.95
C TRP A 91 10.01 38.46 -10.93
N PRO A 92 11.35 38.42 -10.93
CA PRO A 92 12.14 39.56 -11.36
C PRO A 92 12.18 39.56 -12.89
N GLY A 93 11.97 40.73 -13.48
CA GLY A 93 12.01 40.98 -14.92
C GLY A 93 13.40 40.82 -15.52
#